data_AF-A0A7V3QZK5-F1
#
_entry.id   AF-A0A7V3QZK5-F1
#
_cell.length_a   1.000
_cell.length_b   1.000
_cell.length_c   1.000
_cell.angle_alpha   90.00
_cell.angle_beta   90.00
_cell.angle_gamma   90.00
#
_symmetry.space_group_name_H-M   'P 1'
#
loop_
_entity.id
_entity.type
_entity.pdbx_description
1 polymer ?
#
loop_
_entity_poly.entity_id
_entity_poly.type
_entity_poly.pdbx_seq_one_letter_code
_entity_poly.pdbx_strand_id
1 'polypeptide(L)' 'MGLVETTAARIRSLEIQGANAIAKAALESLAAELSTEPGADRRALADLLAGARPNEPMLRNLLELFLSSVEGEDTPGGP' A
#
# COMPACT_ATOMS: atom_id res chain seq x y z
N MET A 1 -15.48 3.02 6.21
CA MET A 1 -14.58 2.87 5.06
C MET A 1 -13.22 3.33 5.52
N GLY A 2 -12.24 2.42 5.54
CA GLY A 2 -10.86 2.70 5.90
C GLY A 2 -10.19 3.64 4.89
N LEU A 3 -9.02 4.14 5.27
CA LEU A 3 -8.19 5.02 4.46
C LEU A 3 -7.72 4.33 3.18
N VAL A 4 -7.35 3.05 3.28
CA VAL A 4 -6.91 2.23 2.14
C VAL A 4 -8.06 2.04 1.13
N GLU A 5 -9.25 1.70 1.62
CA GLU A 5 -10.44 1.49 0.79
C GLU A 5 -10.85 2.76 0.06
N THR A 6 -10.82 3.89 0.77
CA THR A 6 -11.11 5.22 0.23
C THR A 6 -10.11 5.58 -0.86
N THR A 7 -8.82 5.38 -0.61
CA THR A 7 -7.74 5.65 -1.57
C THR A 7 -7.88 4.77 -2.82
N ALA A 8 -8.15 3.49 -2.66
CA ALA A 8 -8.39 2.57 -3.77
C ALA A 8 -9.63 2.95 -4.59
N ALA A 9 -10.69 3.47 -3.95
CA ALA A 9 -11.85 4.00 -4.67
C ALA A 9 -11.48 5.24 -5.51
N ARG A 10 -10.70 6.17 -4.94
CA ARG A 10 -10.22 7.39 -5.64
C ARG A 10 -9.27 7.09 -6.80
N ILE A 11 -8.43 6.08 -6.66
CA ILE A 11 -7.56 5.58 -7.74
C ILE A 11 -8.41 4.96 -8.86
N ARG A 12 -9.42 4.16 -8.52
CA ARG A 12 -10.34 3.54 -9.50
C ARG A 12 -11.17 4.58 -10.25
N SER A 13 -11.68 5.59 -9.55
CA SER A 13 -12.50 6.67 -10.12
C SER A 13 -11.70 7.68 -10.94
N LEU A 14 -10.38 7.51 -11.07
CA LEU A 14 -9.48 8.47 -11.72
C LEU A 14 -9.45 9.84 -11.03
N GLU A 15 -9.78 9.91 -9.74
CA GLU A 15 -9.55 11.14 -8.96
C GLU A 15 -8.06 11.31 -8.63
N ILE A 16 -7.37 10.19 -8.37
CA ILE A 16 -5.91 10.14 -8.24
C ILE A 16 -5.35 9.52 -9.52
N GLN A 17 -4.52 10.27 -10.24
CA GLN A 17 -3.98 9.88 -11.54
C GLN A 17 -2.47 10.12 -11.63
N GLY A 18 -1.83 9.36 -12.51
CA GLY A 18 -0.38 9.39 -12.72
C GLY A 18 0.35 8.45 -11.76
N ALA A 19 1.29 7.68 -12.31
CA ALA A 19 1.97 6.59 -11.59
C ALA A 19 2.53 7.03 -10.22
N ASN A 20 3.21 8.17 -10.18
CA ASN A 20 3.79 8.72 -8.94
C ASN A 20 2.74 9.10 -7.90
N ALA A 21 1.64 9.75 -8.31
CA ALA A 21 0.59 10.18 -7.38
C ALA A 21 -0.19 8.98 -6.83
N ILE A 22 -0.46 7.99 -7.70
CA ILE A 22 -1.09 6.72 -7.34
C ILE A 22 -0.21 5.99 -6.31
N ALA A 23 1.08 5.80 -6.60
CA ALA A 23 2.00 5.13 -5.71
C ALA A 23 2.13 5.84 -4.36
N LYS A 24 2.30 7.16 -4.37
CA LYS A 24 2.40 7.97 -3.16
C LYS A 24 1.15 7.84 -2.29
N ALA A 25 -0.03 8.06 -2.87
CA ALA A 25 -1.29 7.97 -2.13
C ALA A 25 -1.52 6.57 -1.55
N ALA A 26 -1.21 5.52 -2.33
CA ALA A 26 -1.32 4.14 -1.88
C ALA A 26 -0.44 3.88 -0.64
N LEU A 27 0.85 4.23 -0.71
CA LEU A 27 1.79 4.04 0.40
C LEU A 27 1.41 4.85 1.64
N GLU A 28 1.03 6.13 1.47
CA GLU A 28 0.59 6.99 2.57
C GLU A 28 -0.66 6.43 3.26
N SER A 29 -1.65 5.96 2.47
CA SER A 29 -2.87 5.38 3.03
C SER A 29 -2.63 4.05 3.75
N LEU A 30 -1.74 3.21 3.21
CA LEU A 30 -1.37 1.94 3.82
C LEU A 30 -0.64 2.16 5.15
N ALA A 31 0.36 3.06 5.17
CA ALA A 31 1.10 3.39 6.39
C ALA A 31 0.17 4.00 7.47
N ALA A 32 -0.74 4.89 7.07
CA ALA A 32 -1.69 5.51 7.99
C ALA A 32 -2.70 4.50 8.57
N GLU A 33 -3.20 3.58 7.76
CA GLU A 33 -4.09 2.50 8.22
C GLU A 33 -3.37 1.58 9.20
N LEU A 34 -2.16 1.11 8.87
CA LEU A 34 -1.38 0.25 9.76
C LEU A 34 -0.94 0.96 11.05
N SER A 35 -0.75 2.27 11.02
CA SER A 35 -0.52 3.06 12.23
C SER A 35 -1.77 3.16 13.12
N THR A 36 -2.96 3.11 12.54
CA THR A 36 -4.24 3.21 13.25
C THR A 36 -4.71 1.84 13.74
N GLU A 37 -4.50 0.80 12.92
CA GLU A 37 -4.85 -0.59 13.17
C GLU A 37 -3.64 -1.50 12.89
N PRO A 38 -2.69 -1.62 13.83
CA PRO A 38 -1.46 -2.42 13.63
C PRO A 38 -1.70 -3.91 13.37
N GLY A 39 -2.86 -4.43 13.76
CA GLY A 39 -3.29 -5.81 13.53
C GLY A 39 -3.98 -6.04 12.19
N ALA A 40 -4.18 -5.01 11.37
CA ALA A 40 -4.76 -5.17 10.04
C ALA A 40 -3.85 -6.02 9.15
N ASP A 41 -4.47 -6.82 8.28
CA ASP A 41 -3.74 -7.65 7.33
C ASP A 41 -3.06 -6.76 6.27
N ARG A 42 -1.77 -6.54 6.47
CA ARG A 42 -0.90 -5.73 5.59
C ARG A 42 -0.98 -6.18 4.14
N ARG A 43 -1.02 -7.50 3.91
CA ARG A 43 -1.03 -8.06 2.55
C ARG A 43 -2.39 -7.82 1.89
N ALA A 44 -3.48 -8.06 2.61
CA ALA A 44 -4.82 -7.80 2.11
C ALA A 44 -5.03 -6.31 1.74
N LEU A 45 -4.53 -5.38 2.56
CA LEU A 45 -4.60 -3.94 2.29
C LEU A 45 -3.78 -3.53 1.06
N ALA A 46 -2.56 -4.07 0.93
CA ALA A 46 -1.72 -3.83 -0.24
C ALA A 46 -2.33 -4.41 -1.53
N ASP A 47 -2.87 -5.62 -1.47
CA ASP A 47 -3.54 -6.26 -2.62
C ASP A 47 -4.78 -5.47 -3.06
N LEU A 48 -5.52 -4.86 -2.12
CA LEU A 48 -6.65 -3.98 -2.42
C LEU A 48 -6.19 -2.74 -3.21
N LEU A 49 -5.08 -2.11 -2.82
CA LEU A 49 -4.50 -0.96 -3.54
C LEU A 49 -3.97 -1.36 -4.92
N ALA A 50 -3.24 -2.47 -5.01
CA ALA A 50 -2.75 -3.00 -6.28
C ALA A 50 -3.90 -3.34 -7.25
N GLY A 51 -5.01 -3.86 -6.72
CA GLY A 51 -6.23 -4.15 -7.47
C GLY A 51 -6.95 -2.91 -8.00
N ALA A 52 -6.70 -1.73 -7.43
CA ALA A 52 -7.30 -0.48 -7.91
C ALA A 52 -6.77 -0.06 -9.29
N ARG A 53 -5.52 -0.40 -9.61
CA ARG A 53 -4.88 -0.21 -10.93
C ARG A 53 -4.01 -1.41 -11.28
N PRO A 54 -4.59 -2.49 -11.82
CA PRO A 54 -3.84 -3.72 -12.07
C PRO A 54 -2.71 -3.57 -13.08
N ASN A 55 -2.81 -2.58 -13.98
CA ASN A 55 -1.86 -2.27 -15.06
C ASN A 55 -0.75 -1.27 -14.64
N GLU A 56 -0.62 -0.95 -13.35
CA GLU A 56 0.44 -0.07 -12.83
C GLU A 56 1.53 -0.92 -12.14
N PRO A 57 2.57 -1.38 -12.86
CA PRO A 57 3.61 -2.24 -12.28
C PRO A 57 4.43 -1.51 -11.21
N MET A 58 4.62 -0.20 -11.34
CA MET A 58 5.32 0.61 -10.33
C MET A 58 4.62 0.55 -8.98
N LEU A 59 3.27 0.65 -8.96
CA LEU A 59 2.48 0.56 -7.73
C LEU A 59 2.70 -0.79 -7.04
N ARG A 60 2.61 -1.89 -7.78
CA ARG A 60 2.82 -3.24 -7.24
C ARG A 60 4.22 -3.41 -6.64
N ASN A 61 5.25 -2.98 -7.37
CA ASN A 61 6.63 -3.11 -6.91
C ASN A 61 6.90 -2.30 -5.64
N LEU A 62 6.35 -1.10 -5.54
CA LEU A 62 6.52 -0.25 -4.36
C LEU A 62 5.76 -0.78 -3.15
N LEU A 63 4.55 -1.31 -3.34
CA LEU A 63 3.81 -1.98 -2.26
C LEU A 63 4.56 -3.22 -1.76
N GLU A 64 5.11 -4.04 -2.66
CA GLU A 64 5.90 -5.21 -2.28
C GLU A 64 7.15 -4.81 -1.49
N LEU A 65 7.89 -3.80 -1.97
CA LEU A 65 9.06 -3.27 -1.27
C LEU A 65 8.70 -2.76 0.12
N PHE A 66 7.57 -2.05 0.25
CA PHE A 66 7.08 -1.57 1.54
C PHE A 66 6.81 -2.73 2.50
N LEU A 67 6.10 -3.77 2.05
CA LEU A 67 5.83 -4.95 2.88
C LEU A 67 7.12 -5.66 3.31
N SER A 68 8.04 -5.89 2.37
CA SER A 68 9.33 -6.52 2.67
C SER A 68 10.19 -5.71 3.65
N SER A 69 10.12 -4.37 3.60
CA SER A 69 10.86 -3.51 4.55
C SER A 69 10.35 -3.64 5.98
N VAL A 70 9.03 -3.81 6.15
CA VAL A 70 8.41 -3.97 7.46
C VAL A 70 8.66 -5.38 8.03
N GLU A 71 8.73 -6.40 7.16
CA GLU A 71 9.06 -7.78 7.58
C GLU A 71 10.56 -7.97 7.87
N GLY A 72 11.44 -7.20 7.21
CA GLY A 72 12.89 -7.27 7.39
C GLY A 72 13.43 -6.65 8.68
N GLU A 73 12.64 -5.83 9.39
CA GLU A 73 13.02 -5.29 10.71
C GLU A 73 12.82 -6.28 11.88
N ASP A 74 12.13 -7.41 11.65
CA ASP A 74 11.85 -8.43 12.67
C ASP A 74 12.91 -9.57 12.74
N THR A 75 14.06 -9.45 12.05
CA THR A 75 15.17 -10.42 12.24
C THR A 75 16.12 -9.97 13.37
N PRO A 76 16.17 -10.67 14.53
CA PRO A 76 17.26 -10.51 15.47
C PRO A 76 18.50 -11.22 14.91
N GLY A 77 19.52 -10.45 14.55
CA GLY A 77 20.88 -10.95 14.35
C GLY A 77 21.35 -11.00 12.90
N GLY A 78 22.27 -10.09 12.57
CA GLY A 78 23.36 -10.35 11.63
C GLY A 78 24.68 -10.42 12.42
N PRO A 79 25.66 -11.20 11.93
CA PRO A 79 26.73 -11.87 12.71
C PRO A 79 27.70 -10.96 13.49
#